data_AF-A0A973EBV8-F1
#
_entry.id   AF-A0A973EBV8-F1
#
_cell.length_a   1.000
_cell.length_b   1.000
_cell.length_c   1.000
_cell.angle_alpha   90.00
_cell.angle_beta   90.00
_cell.angle_gamma   90.00
#
_symmetry.space_group_name_H-M   'P 1'
#
loop_
_entity.id
_entity.type
_entity.pdbx_description
1 polymer ?
#
loop_
_entity_poly.entity_id
_entity_poly.type
_entity_poly.pdbx_seq_one_letter_code
_entity_poly.pdbx_strand_id
1 'polypeptide(L)' 'MSHINLTLSGVSTPEDLNRVTTALMMVDGVESVDIGREWAEVEGRVSRDAL' A
#
# COMPACT_ATOMS: atom_id res chain seq x y z
N MET A 1 -14.34 1.47 -7.75
CA MET A 1 -13.23 1.49 -6.80
C MET A 1 -12.39 0.26 -7.09
N SER A 2 -11.10 0.45 -7.30
CA SER A 2 -10.12 -0.62 -7.42
C SER A 2 -9.60 -0.94 -6.02
N HIS A 3 -9.43 -2.22 -5.77
CA HIS A 3 -8.88 -2.75 -4.54
C HIS A 3 -7.73 -3.67 -4.94
N ILE A 4 -6.52 -3.39 -4.46
CA ILE A 4 -5.29 -4.06 -4.87
C ILE A 4 -4.62 -4.60 -3.62
N ASN A 5 -4.42 -5.92 -3.60
CA ASN A 5 -3.70 -6.58 -2.54
C ASN A 5 -2.28 -6.93 -3.00
N LEU A 6 -1.29 -6.53 -2.21
CA LEU A 6 0.14 -6.68 -2.45
C LEU A 6 0.72 -7.54 -1.34
N THR A 7 1.51 -8.54 -1.70
CA THR A 7 2.27 -9.33 -0.72
C THR A 7 3.56 -8.61 -0.39
N LEU A 8 3.78 -8.30 0.88
CA LEU A 8 4.99 -7.65 1.35
C LEU A 8 5.95 -8.70 1.88
N SER A 9 7.24 -8.53 1.57
CA SER A 9 8.30 -9.39 2.07
C SER A 9 9.41 -8.50 2.63
N GLY A 10 9.76 -8.70 3.91
CA GLY A 10 10.81 -7.93 4.59
C GLY A 10 10.34 -6.72 5.39
N VAL A 11 9.03 -6.46 5.46
CA VAL A 11 8.46 -5.36 6.28
C VAL A 11 8.29 -5.85 7.72
N SER A 12 9.28 -5.54 8.57
CA SER A 12 9.35 -6.11 9.93
C SER A 12 9.16 -5.08 11.03
N THR A 13 9.40 -3.80 10.72
CA THR A 13 9.32 -2.72 11.71
C THR A 13 8.13 -1.80 11.44
N PRO A 14 7.58 -1.13 12.48
CA PRO A 14 6.58 -0.08 12.30
C PRO A 14 7.04 1.06 11.39
N GLU A 15 8.34 1.33 11.36
CA GLU A 15 8.92 2.36 10.51
C GLU A 15 8.88 1.97 9.03
N ASP A 16 9.16 0.69 8.71
CA ASP A 16 8.99 0.15 7.36
C ASP A 16 7.52 0.24 6.90
N LEU A 17 6.58 -0.16 7.78
CA LEU A 17 5.15 -0.07 7.50
C LEU A 17 4.77 1.37 7.16
N ASN A 18 5.16 2.32 8.01
CA ASN A 18 4.82 3.72 7.84
C ASN A 18 5.43 4.31 6.56
N ARG A 19 6.65 3.88 6.21
CA ARG A 19 7.33 4.31 4.98
C ARG A 19 6.62 3.79 3.73
N VAL A 20 6.19 2.53 3.73
CA VAL A 20 5.43 1.94 2.62
C VAL A 20 4.05 2.60 2.52
N THR A 21 3.30 2.75 3.63
CA THR A 21 2.02 3.46 3.64
C THR A 21 2.16 4.88 3.08
N THR A 22 3.18 5.63 3.52
CA THR A 22 3.42 6.99 3.03
C THR A 22 3.71 6.99 1.53
N ALA A 23 4.53 6.05 1.04
CA ALA A 23 4.83 5.94 -0.38
C ALA A 23 3.56 5.63 -1.21
N LEU A 24 2.73 4.70 -0.75
CA LEU A 24 1.48 4.33 -1.40
C LEU A 24 0.45 5.47 -1.37
N MET A 25 0.33 6.19 -0.26
CA MET A 25 -0.54 7.37 -0.12
C MET A 25 -0.13 8.53 -1.03
N MET A 26 1.13 8.60 -1.48
CA MET A 26 1.58 9.59 -2.47
C MET A 26 1.24 9.22 -3.91
N VAL A 27 0.76 7.99 -4.16
CA VAL A 27 0.34 7.56 -5.50
C VAL A 27 -1.00 8.21 -5.83
N ASP A 28 -1.06 8.86 -6.99
CA ASP A 28 -2.28 9.53 -7.43
C ASP A 28 -3.42 8.54 -7.64
N GLY A 29 -4.58 8.84 -7.07
CA GLY A 29 -5.74 7.95 -7.06
C GLY A 29 -5.79 6.92 -5.93
N VAL A 30 -4.84 6.91 -5.00
CA VAL A 30 -4.98 6.16 -3.74
C VAL A 30 -5.88 6.91 -2.78
N GLU A 31 -6.92 6.23 -2.28
CA GLU A 31 -7.88 6.79 -1.31
C GLU A 31 -7.63 6.25 0.10
N SER A 32 -7.23 4.98 0.22
CA SER A 32 -6.89 4.34 1.49
C SER A 32 -5.79 3.30 1.28
N VAL A 33 -4.95 3.13 2.31
CA VAL A 33 -3.90 2.10 2.35
C VAL A 33 -3.96 1.43 3.72
N ASP A 34 -4.23 0.13 3.74
CA ASP A 34 -4.06 -0.71 4.92
C ASP A 34 -2.81 -1.57 4.75
N ILE A 35 -2.03 -1.72 5.82
CA ILE A 35 -0.77 -2.44 5.75
C ILE A 35 -0.61 -3.35 6.96
N GLY A 36 -0.37 -4.63 6.67
CA GLY A 36 0.03 -5.65 7.61
C GLY A 36 1.52 -5.96 7.50
N ARG A 37 2.00 -6.83 8.39
CA ARG A 37 3.40 -7.29 8.40
C ARG A 37 3.81 -8.03 7.13
N GLU A 38 2.87 -8.63 6.42
CA GLU A 38 3.14 -9.49 5.24
C GLU A 38 2.29 -9.11 4.02
N TRP A 39 1.46 -8.07 4.14
CA TRP A 39 0.51 -7.68 3.10
C TRP A 39 0.25 -6.18 3.13
N ALA A 40 -0.08 -5.61 1.98
CA ALA A 40 -0.58 -4.24 1.83
C ALA A 40 -1.83 -4.27 0.97
N GLU A 41 -2.85 -3.56 1.42
CA GLU A 41 -4.11 -3.41 0.72
C GLU A 41 -4.29 -1.95 0.37
N VAL A 42 -4.48 -1.67 -0.91
CA VAL A 42 -4.62 -0.32 -1.44
C VAL A 42 -6.00 -0.21 -2.07
N GLU A 43 -6.77 0.77 -1.61
CA GLU A 43 -8.09 1.09 -2.13
C GLU A 43 -8.10 2.47 -2.77
N GLY A 44 -8.82 2.59 -3.88
CA GLY A 44 -9.10 3.89 -4.50
C GLY A 44 -9.46 3.77 -5.96
N ARG A 45 -8.90 4.68 -6.76
CA ARG A 45 -8.98 4.71 -8.23
C ARG A 45 -7.62 4.44 -8.89
N VAL A 46 -6.67 3.89 -8.13
CA VAL A 46 -5.32 3.50 -8.57
C VAL A 46 -5.35 2.18 -9.38
N SER A 47 -4.46 2.05 -10.37
CA SER A 47 -4.23 0.81 -11.12
C SER A 47 -2.99 0.10 -10.62
N ARG A 48 -2.93 -1.23 -10.75
CA ARG A 48 -1.76 -2.02 -10.35
C ARG A 48 -0.50 -1.67 -11.14
N ASP A 49 -0.64 -1.12 -12.34
CA ASP A 49 0.50 -0.64 -13.14
C ASP A 49 1.13 0.64 -12.57
N ALA A 50 0.44 1.35 -11.68
CA ALA A 50 0.92 2.56 -11.02
C ALA A 50 1.55 2.30 -9.64
N LEU A 51 1.49 1.05 -9.16
CA LEU A 51 2.03 0.57 -7.88
C LEU A 51 3.27 -0.30 -8.12
#